data_AF-A0A2V8D5V3-F1
#
_entry.id   AF-A0A2V8D5V3-F1
#
_cell.length_a   1.000
_cell.length_b   1.000
_cell.length_c   1.000
_cell.angle_alpha   90.00
_cell.angle_beta   90.00
_cell.angle_gamma   90.00
#
_symmetry.space_group_name_H-M   'P 1'
#
loop_
_entity.id
_entity.type
_entity.pdbx_description
1 polymer ?
#
loop_
_entity_poly.entity_id
_entity_poly.type
_entity_poly.pdbx_seq_one_letter_code
_entity_poly.pdbx_strand_id
1 'polypeptide(L)'
;MFTGWPRGSEGFGESAGQSWRAYIMDPPEPMRIGFFKYFLFHDPNWDPRTIDWDRDLAYAEQKMPFMSAVERDLSPFKKRGGKLLMYTGWSDPVVPPQDTVAYYEAVVKTMGGLDKTREFYRFFLAPGMGHCGGGPGPNQFDHLTALEQWVEKGVAPDKMIASHAVNGKVDRTRPLCPYPQVARWKGTGTTDDAANFACVSEAPIGAVRKATTGTR
;
A
#
# COMPACT_ATOMS: atom_id res chain seq x y z
N MET A 1 -3.90 12.58 10.93
CA MET A 1 -2.48 12.31 11.25
C MET A 1 -2.02 11.14 10.41
N PHE A 2 -0.91 11.31 9.69
CA PHE A 2 -0.32 10.27 8.84
C PHE A 2 0.48 9.27 9.69
N THR A 3 0.57 8.02 9.23
CA THR A 3 1.43 7.02 9.88
C THR A 3 2.91 7.29 9.58
N GLY A 4 3.79 6.79 10.44
CA GLY A 4 5.22 6.80 10.17
C GLY A 4 5.62 5.75 9.13
N TRP A 5 6.80 5.91 8.53
CA TRP A 5 7.33 4.94 7.58
C TRP A 5 7.59 3.57 8.22
N PRO A 6 7.29 2.47 7.50
CA PRO A 6 7.58 1.13 7.99
C PRO A 6 9.09 0.88 8.02
N ARG A 7 9.52 0.03 8.95
CA ARG A 7 10.87 -0.56 8.91
C ARG A 7 11.07 -1.30 7.59
N GLY A 8 12.25 -1.14 6.98
CA GLY A 8 12.56 -1.72 5.68
C GLY A 8 12.23 -0.82 4.49
N SER A 9 11.82 0.44 4.73
CA SER A 9 11.65 1.46 3.69
C SER A 9 12.84 2.44 3.58
N GLU A 10 13.88 2.28 4.39
CA GLU A 10 15.02 3.21 4.47
C GLU A 10 15.78 3.30 3.13
N GLY A 11 15.96 2.15 2.47
CA GLY A 11 16.37 2.13 1.07
C GLY A 11 16.96 0.81 0.59
N PHE A 12 16.85 0.61 -0.72
CA PHE A 12 17.34 -0.57 -1.45
C PHE A 12 17.90 -0.21 -2.84
N GLY A 13 17.99 1.09 -3.15
CA GLY A 13 18.54 1.62 -4.40
C GLY A 13 18.73 3.12 -4.32
N GLU A 14 19.20 3.72 -5.42
CA GLU A 14 19.55 5.15 -5.47
C GLU A 14 18.44 6.04 -6.06
N SER A 15 17.32 5.46 -6.52
CA SER A 15 16.21 6.23 -7.08
C SER A 15 15.22 6.71 -6.00
N ALA A 16 14.50 7.81 -6.29
CA ALA A 16 13.56 8.45 -5.37
C ALA A 16 12.42 7.53 -4.86
N GLY A 17 12.04 6.51 -5.64
CA GLY A 17 11.03 5.52 -5.23
C GLY A 17 11.59 4.34 -4.44
N GLN A 18 12.89 4.30 -4.20
CA GLN A 18 13.59 3.14 -3.64
C GLN A 18 14.39 3.43 -2.37
N SER A 19 14.47 4.69 -1.94
CA SER A 19 15.13 5.06 -0.69
C SER A 19 14.67 6.41 -0.18
N TRP A 20 14.79 6.61 1.13
CA TRP A 20 14.68 7.93 1.77
C TRP A 20 15.73 8.93 1.27
N ARG A 21 16.84 8.48 0.64
CA ARG A 21 17.89 9.38 0.12
C ARG A 21 17.31 10.48 -0.75
N ALA A 22 16.76 10.12 -1.91
CA ALA A 22 16.27 11.11 -2.85
C ALA A 22 14.92 11.75 -2.46
N TYR A 23 14.26 11.30 -1.39
CA TYR A 23 12.97 11.84 -0.95
C TYR A 23 13.05 12.71 0.32
N ILE A 24 13.91 12.34 1.28
CA ILE A 24 13.99 12.97 2.62
C ILE A 24 15.38 13.56 2.86
N MET A 25 16.47 12.88 2.48
CA MET A 25 17.81 13.23 2.96
C MET A 25 18.60 14.14 2.01
N ASP A 26 18.52 13.89 0.71
CA ASP A 26 19.33 14.55 -0.32
C ASP A 26 18.69 15.83 -0.90
N PRO A 27 17.35 15.99 -0.99
CA PRO A 27 16.76 17.22 -1.53
C PRO A 27 17.16 18.49 -0.75
N PRO A 28 17.51 19.59 -1.42
CA PRO A 28 17.90 20.84 -0.77
C PRO A 28 16.72 21.58 -0.13
N GLU A 29 15.49 21.25 -0.54
CA GLU A 29 14.24 21.72 0.03
C GLU A 29 13.25 20.55 0.17
N PRO A 30 12.25 20.65 1.07
CA PRO A 30 11.24 19.60 1.22
C PRO A 30 10.59 19.22 -0.11
N MET A 31 10.57 17.92 -0.38
CA MET A 31 9.84 17.40 -1.54
C MET A 31 8.38 17.84 -1.48
N ARG A 32 7.83 18.22 -2.65
CA ARG A 32 6.47 18.75 -2.81
C ARG A 32 6.21 20.11 -2.15
N ILE A 33 7.23 20.88 -1.76
CA ILE A 33 7.07 22.26 -1.24
C ILE A 33 6.24 23.16 -2.17
N GLY A 34 6.31 22.94 -3.50
CA GLY A 34 5.53 23.69 -4.48
C GLY A 34 4.02 23.55 -4.28
N PHE A 35 3.53 22.44 -3.73
CA PHE A 35 2.13 22.31 -3.36
C PHE A 35 1.73 23.35 -2.30
N PHE A 36 2.54 23.50 -1.26
CA PHE A 36 2.26 24.47 -0.19
C PHE A 36 2.38 25.90 -0.72
N LYS A 37 3.46 26.21 -1.44
CA LYS A 37 3.71 27.55 -2.00
C LYS A 37 2.63 27.97 -3.00
N TYR A 38 2.33 27.13 -3.99
CA TYR A 38 1.56 27.55 -5.15
C TYR A 38 0.08 27.15 -5.11
N PHE A 39 -0.28 26.08 -4.38
CA PHE A 39 -1.66 25.58 -4.32
C PHE A 39 -2.36 25.90 -2.99
N LEU A 40 -1.68 25.74 -1.84
CA LEU A 40 -2.32 25.96 -0.54
C LEU A 40 -2.28 27.43 -0.12
N PHE A 41 -1.09 28.03 -0.07
CA PHE A 41 -0.89 29.38 0.47
C PHE A 41 -0.85 30.46 -0.60
N HIS A 42 -0.67 30.09 -1.87
CA HIS A 42 -0.54 31.03 -2.99
C HIS A 42 0.57 32.09 -2.75
N ASP A 43 1.65 31.68 -2.08
CA ASP A 43 2.81 32.49 -1.77
C ASP A 43 4.09 31.75 -2.23
N PRO A 44 4.76 32.22 -3.32
CA PRO A 44 5.99 31.61 -3.81
C PRO A 44 7.15 31.68 -2.80
N ASN A 45 7.08 32.61 -1.83
CA ASN A 45 8.11 32.86 -0.84
C ASN A 45 7.81 32.20 0.52
N TRP A 46 6.73 31.42 0.63
CA TRP A 46 6.35 30.75 1.87
C TRP A 46 7.50 29.88 2.44
N ASP A 47 7.79 30.05 3.73
CA ASP A 47 8.84 29.32 4.45
C ASP A 47 8.26 28.04 5.09
N PRO A 48 8.73 26.84 4.69
CA PRO A 48 8.23 25.56 5.23
C PRO A 48 8.43 25.38 6.73
N ARG A 49 9.33 26.16 7.35
CA ARG A 49 9.56 26.13 8.80
C ARG A 49 8.45 26.79 9.60
N THR A 50 7.56 27.53 8.94
CA THR A 50 6.43 28.25 9.57
C THR A 50 5.14 27.44 9.60
N ILE A 51 5.18 26.20 9.10
CA ILE A 51 4.01 25.32 9.07
C ILE A 51 3.52 25.03 10.50
N ASP A 52 2.22 25.25 10.69
CA ASP A 52 1.50 24.90 11.90
C ASP A 52 0.54 23.75 11.56
N TRP A 53 0.82 22.56 12.07
CA TRP A 53 0.07 21.36 11.68
C TRP A 53 -1.38 21.35 12.16
N ASP A 54 -1.74 22.17 13.16
CA ASP A 54 -3.13 22.27 13.62
C ASP A 54 -3.89 23.28 12.75
N ARG A 55 -3.32 24.48 12.56
CA ARG A 55 -3.94 25.54 11.76
C ARG A 55 -3.96 25.22 10.27
N ASP A 56 -2.81 24.85 9.71
CA ASP A 56 -2.63 24.74 8.27
C ASP A 56 -3.26 23.46 7.70
N LEU A 57 -3.37 22.40 8.50
CA LEU A 57 -4.13 21.21 8.12
C LEU A 57 -5.63 21.53 8.04
N ALA A 58 -6.20 22.18 9.06
CA ALA A 58 -7.60 22.58 9.05
C ALA A 58 -7.89 23.54 7.87
N TYR A 59 -6.96 24.46 7.58
CA TYR A 59 -7.03 25.33 6.42
C TYR A 59 -7.01 24.54 5.10
N ALA A 60 -6.12 23.56 4.95
CA ALA A 60 -6.05 22.71 3.76
C ALA A 60 -7.33 21.89 3.55
N GLU A 61 -7.87 21.30 4.62
CA GLU A 61 -9.12 20.54 4.58
C GLU A 61 -10.31 21.43 4.19
N GLN A 62 -10.33 22.69 4.63
CA GLN A 62 -11.36 23.64 4.24
C GLN A 62 -11.23 24.09 2.78
N LYS A 63 -10.01 24.39 2.31
CA LYS A 63 -9.78 25.00 0.99
C LYS A 63 -9.72 23.99 -0.14
N MET A 64 -9.23 22.79 0.13
CA MET A 64 -9.02 21.78 -0.89
C MET A 64 -9.49 20.39 -0.39
N PRO A 65 -10.75 20.26 0.05
CA PRO A 65 -11.28 19.00 0.61
C PRO A 65 -11.22 17.83 -0.37
N PHE A 66 -11.21 18.13 -1.68
CA PHE A 66 -11.16 17.13 -2.75
C PHE A 66 -9.81 16.39 -2.83
N MET A 67 -8.73 16.97 -2.29
CA MET A 67 -7.40 16.38 -2.41
C MET A 67 -7.13 15.27 -1.41
N SER A 68 -7.87 15.22 -0.30
CA SER A 68 -7.68 14.18 0.71
C SER A 68 -8.04 12.79 0.16
N ALA A 69 -9.01 12.70 -0.77
CA ALA A 69 -9.44 11.46 -1.39
C ALA A 69 -9.76 10.31 -0.38
N VAL A 70 -10.36 10.66 0.77
CA VAL A 70 -10.61 9.77 1.91
C VAL A 70 -12.07 9.30 2.04
N GLU A 71 -12.87 9.34 0.97
CA GLU A 71 -14.27 8.84 0.99
C GLU A 71 -14.29 7.35 1.34
N ARG A 72 -15.13 6.96 2.30
CA ARG A 72 -15.21 5.59 2.81
C ARG A 72 -16.48 4.88 2.35
N ASP A 73 -17.54 5.62 2.06
CA ASP A 73 -18.76 5.07 1.48
C ASP A 73 -18.62 4.94 -0.03
N LEU A 74 -18.18 3.76 -0.46
CA LEU A 74 -18.07 3.41 -1.86
C LEU A 74 -19.36 2.77 -2.40
N SER A 75 -20.50 2.90 -1.70
CA SER A 75 -21.79 2.37 -2.15
C SER A 75 -22.19 2.85 -3.54
N PRO A 76 -22.01 4.13 -3.94
CA PRO A 76 -22.32 4.56 -5.30
C PRO A 76 -21.48 3.82 -6.36
N PHE A 77 -20.20 3.57 -6.08
CA PHE A 77 -19.30 2.83 -6.97
C PHE A 77 -19.71 1.35 -7.05
N LYS A 78 -19.95 0.70 -5.91
CA LYS A 78 -20.42 -0.69 -5.83
C LYS A 78 -21.75 -0.89 -6.56
N LYS A 79 -22.72 0.01 -6.38
CA LYS A 79 -24.05 -0.06 -7.02
C LYS A 79 -24.00 -0.01 -8.54
N ARG A 80 -22.97 0.64 -9.12
CA ARG A 80 -22.72 0.67 -10.57
C ARG A 80 -21.97 -0.56 -11.09
N GLY A 81 -21.70 -1.55 -10.23
CA GLY A 81 -20.94 -2.75 -10.58
C GLY A 81 -19.43 -2.55 -10.60
N GLY A 82 -18.92 -1.42 -10.12
CA GLY A 82 -17.50 -1.09 -10.15
C GLY A 82 -16.64 -2.08 -9.37
N LYS A 83 -15.45 -2.39 -9.90
CA LYS A 83 -14.42 -3.23 -9.26
C LYS A 83 -13.18 -2.41 -9.00
N LEU A 84 -12.66 -2.46 -7.77
CA LEU A 84 -11.46 -1.77 -7.33
C LEU A 84 -10.42 -2.80 -6.92
N LEU A 85 -9.28 -2.79 -7.60
CA LEU A 85 -8.08 -3.53 -7.23
C LEU A 85 -7.04 -2.50 -6.78
N MET A 86 -6.69 -2.53 -5.50
CA MET A 86 -5.63 -1.68 -4.93
C MET A 86 -4.43 -2.53 -4.58
N TYR A 87 -3.23 -1.98 -4.78
CA TYR A 87 -2.02 -2.54 -4.24
C TYR A 87 -1.12 -1.46 -3.63
N THR A 88 -0.24 -1.83 -2.72
CA THR A 88 0.83 -0.94 -2.24
C THR A 88 2.09 -1.73 -1.92
N GLY A 89 3.25 -1.10 -2.11
CA GLY A 89 4.54 -1.66 -1.72
C GLY A 89 4.73 -1.59 -0.21
N TRP A 90 5.10 -2.69 0.43
CA TRP A 90 5.28 -2.71 1.87
C TRP A 90 6.57 -2.02 2.33
N SER A 91 7.51 -1.85 1.40
CA SER A 91 8.78 -1.16 1.61
C SER A 91 8.79 0.23 0.95
N ASP A 92 7.62 0.83 0.72
CA ASP A 92 7.48 2.13 0.05
C ASP A 92 8.11 3.27 0.90
N PRO A 93 9.15 3.98 0.36
CA PRO A 93 9.81 5.09 1.04
C PRO A 93 9.09 6.44 0.88
N VAL A 94 8.02 6.51 0.10
CA VAL A 94 7.34 7.75 -0.29
C VAL A 94 5.96 7.86 0.34
N VAL A 95 5.17 6.78 0.28
CA VAL A 95 3.81 6.72 0.82
C VAL A 95 3.75 5.57 1.83
N PRO A 96 3.59 5.85 3.14
CA PRO A 96 3.49 4.82 4.15
C PRO A 96 2.34 3.83 3.83
N PRO A 97 2.62 2.54 3.60
CA PRO A 97 1.60 1.57 3.23
C PRO A 97 0.56 1.36 4.35
N GLN A 98 0.91 1.68 5.61
CA GLN A 98 -0.01 1.64 6.74
C GLN A 98 -1.17 2.62 6.60
N ASP A 99 -0.99 3.77 5.92
CA ASP A 99 -2.10 4.69 5.63
C ASP A 99 -3.09 4.04 4.65
N THR A 100 -2.58 3.31 3.65
CA THR A 100 -3.42 2.56 2.70
C THR A 100 -4.17 1.42 3.40
N VAL A 101 -3.51 0.72 4.34
CA VAL A 101 -4.16 -0.29 5.19
C VAL A 101 -5.27 0.35 6.03
N ALA A 102 -4.99 1.45 6.72
CA ALA A 102 -5.96 2.15 7.56
C ALA A 102 -7.17 2.63 6.74
N TYR A 103 -6.95 3.13 5.52
CA TYR A 103 -8.03 3.49 4.62
C TYR A 103 -8.87 2.28 4.21
N TYR A 104 -8.24 1.17 3.79
CA TYR A 104 -8.98 -0.05 3.44
C TYR A 104 -9.82 -0.56 4.61
N GLU A 105 -9.28 -0.59 5.82
CA GLU A 105 -10.01 -1.00 7.02
C GLU A 105 -11.17 -0.05 7.35
N ALA A 106 -11.00 1.25 7.15
CA ALA A 106 -12.07 2.22 7.33
C ALA A 106 -13.19 2.05 6.30
N VAL A 107 -12.86 1.74 5.04
CA VAL A 107 -13.84 1.36 4.00
C VAL A 107 -14.53 0.06 4.38
N VAL A 108 -13.80 -0.97 4.82
CA VAL A 108 -14.36 -2.24 5.29
C VAL A 108 -15.38 -2.03 6.41
N LYS A 109 -15.05 -1.20 7.40
CA LYS A 109 -15.97 -0.84 8.48
C LYS A 109 -17.23 -0.13 7.96
N THR A 110 -17.06 0.81 7.03
CA THR A 110 -18.16 1.62 6.48
C THR A 110 -19.09 0.80 5.57
N MET A 111 -18.52 -0.10 4.76
CA MET A 111 -19.23 -0.92 3.78
C MET A 111 -19.85 -2.20 4.37
N GLY A 112 -19.82 -2.35 5.69
CA GLY A 112 -20.52 -3.41 6.41
C GLY A 112 -19.76 -4.73 6.55
N GLY A 113 -18.43 -4.70 6.53
CA GLY A 113 -17.56 -5.83 6.81
C GLY A 113 -16.76 -6.34 5.62
N LEU A 114 -15.72 -7.14 5.91
CA LEU A 114 -14.71 -7.55 4.94
C LEU A 114 -15.30 -8.34 3.78
N ASP A 115 -16.24 -9.25 4.05
CA ASP A 115 -16.88 -10.07 3.01
C ASP A 115 -17.64 -9.21 2.01
N LYS A 116 -18.45 -8.25 2.50
CA LYS A 116 -19.21 -7.32 1.65
C LYS A 116 -18.31 -6.39 0.83
N THR A 117 -17.16 -6.01 1.38
CA THR A 117 -16.18 -5.16 0.69
C THR A 117 -15.45 -5.93 -0.40
N ARG A 118 -15.02 -7.17 -0.13
CA ARG A 118 -14.27 -8.00 -1.10
C ARG A 118 -15.05 -8.39 -2.36
N GLU A 119 -16.38 -8.26 -2.35
CA GLU A 119 -17.23 -8.40 -3.53
C GLU A 119 -16.89 -7.37 -4.65
N PHE A 120 -16.33 -6.22 -4.28
CA PHE A 120 -16.05 -5.13 -5.21
C PHE A 120 -14.70 -4.43 -4.99
N TYR A 121 -14.06 -4.59 -3.83
CA TYR A 121 -12.79 -3.98 -3.51
C TYR A 121 -11.81 -4.99 -2.89
N ARG A 122 -10.77 -5.35 -3.66
CA ARG A 122 -9.66 -6.20 -3.23
C ARG A 122 -8.37 -5.40 -3.07
N PHE A 123 -7.66 -5.64 -1.99
CA PHE A 123 -6.43 -4.94 -1.63
C PHE A 123 -5.29 -5.94 -1.43
N PHE A 124 -4.13 -5.66 -2.04
CA PHE A 124 -2.95 -6.52 -2.02
C PHE A 124 -1.72 -5.76 -1.50
N LEU A 125 -1.08 -6.29 -0.47
CA LEU A 125 0.23 -5.82 -0.04
C LEU A 125 1.32 -6.54 -0.82
N ALA A 126 2.35 -5.81 -1.26
CA ALA A 126 3.52 -6.37 -1.94
C ALA A 126 4.78 -6.25 -1.05
N PRO A 127 5.11 -7.29 -0.26
CA PRO A 127 6.30 -7.29 0.60
C PRO A 127 7.60 -7.11 -0.19
N GLY A 128 8.44 -6.17 0.25
CA GLY A 128 9.72 -5.86 -0.39
C GLY A 128 9.60 -5.06 -1.69
N MET A 129 8.41 -4.69 -2.13
CA MET A 129 8.24 -3.72 -3.21
C MET A 129 8.36 -2.29 -2.66
N GLY A 130 9.06 -1.42 -3.39
CA GLY A 130 9.17 0.01 -3.11
C GLY A 130 7.98 0.82 -3.63
N HIS A 131 8.22 2.10 -3.94
CA HIS A 131 7.18 2.99 -4.47
C HIS A 131 6.78 2.57 -5.89
N CYS A 132 5.55 2.06 -6.02
CA CYS A 132 4.94 1.51 -7.25
C CYS A 132 5.64 0.28 -7.86
N GLY A 133 6.92 0.05 -7.59
CA GLY A 133 7.75 -1.03 -8.11
C GLY A 133 9.14 -1.02 -7.50
N GLY A 134 10.07 -1.79 -8.07
CA GLY A 134 11.43 -1.91 -7.53
C GLY A 134 11.47 -2.56 -6.13
N GLY A 135 12.63 -2.50 -5.48
CA GLY A 135 12.84 -3.11 -4.17
C GLY A 135 13.21 -4.61 -4.20
N PRO A 136 13.64 -5.15 -3.04
CA PRO A 136 14.23 -6.49 -2.93
C PRO A 136 13.22 -7.64 -2.99
N GLY A 137 11.92 -7.33 -3.06
CA GLY A 137 10.85 -8.31 -3.13
C GLY A 137 10.21 -8.43 -4.51
N PRO A 138 9.37 -9.46 -4.73
CA PRO A 138 8.58 -9.56 -5.95
C PRO A 138 7.68 -8.35 -6.17
N ASN A 139 7.89 -7.64 -7.28
CA ASN A 139 7.33 -6.33 -7.57
C ASN A 139 6.70 -6.23 -8.97
N GLN A 140 6.76 -7.29 -9.77
CA GLN A 140 6.12 -7.36 -11.08
C GLN A 140 4.97 -8.35 -11.03
N PHE A 141 3.76 -7.91 -11.38
CA PHE A 141 2.55 -8.75 -11.44
C PHE A 141 1.50 -8.12 -12.36
N ASP A 142 0.74 -8.98 -13.04
CA ASP A 142 -0.28 -8.56 -13.99
C ASP A 142 -1.62 -8.29 -13.29
N HIS A 143 -1.73 -7.08 -12.74
CA HIS A 143 -2.95 -6.60 -12.09
C HIS A 143 -4.01 -6.13 -13.08
N LEU A 144 -3.63 -5.76 -14.31
CA LEU A 144 -4.57 -5.32 -15.34
C LEU A 144 -5.41 -6.48 -15.83
N THR A 145 -4.78 -7.59 -16.24
CA THR A 145 -5.51 -8.80 -16.63
C THR A 145 -6.38 -9.30 -15.47
N ALA A 146 -5.89 -9.25 -14.22
CA ALA A 146 -6.68 -9.63 -13.05
C ALA A 146 -7.94 -8.76 -12.89
N LEU A 147 -7.86 -7.46 -13.16
CA LEU A 147 -8.99 -6.55 -13.12
C LEU A 147 -9.95 -6.80 -14.29
N GLU A 148 -9.46 -7.01 -15.51
CA GLU A 148 -10.26 -7.35 -16.69
C GLU A 148 -11.08 -8.63 -16.46
N GLN A 149 -10.45 -9.70 -15.97
CA GLN A 149 -11.14 -10.95 -15.66
C GLN A 149 -12.23 -10.74 -14.59
N TRP A 150 -11.99 -9.85 -13.62
CA TRP A 150 -12.98 -9.56 -12.58
C TRP A 150 -14.16 -8.76 -13.13
N VAL A 151 -13.90 -7.74 -13.94
CA VAL A 151 -14.93 -6.86 -14.52
C VAL A 151 -15.76 -7.61 -15.57
N GLU A 152 -15.11 -8.32 -16.49
CA GLU A 152 -15.76 -8.89 -17.67
C GLU A 152 -16.31 -10.28 -17.44
N LYS A 153 -15.66 -11.08 -16.58
CA LYS A 153 -15.99 -12.49 -16.39
C LYS A 153 -16.39 -12.83 -14.96
N GLY A 154 -16.42 -11.83 -14.07
CA GLY A 154 -16.75 -12.04 -12.65
C GLY A 154 -15.70 -12.83 -11.88
N VAL A 155 -14.50 -13.05 -12.44
CA VAL A 155 -13.43 -13.84 -11.82
C VAL A 155 -12.53 -12.92 -11.02
N ALA A 156 -12.82 -12.80 -9.74
CA ALA A 156 -12.08 -11.94 -8.83
C ALA A 156 -10.75 -12.60 -8.39
N PRO A 157 -9.63 -11.86 -8.30
CA PRO A 157 -8.31 -12.46 -8.05
C PRO A 157 -8.15 -12.90 -6.59
N ASP A 158 -8.13 -14.20 -6.30
CA ASP A 158 -7.90 -14.73 -4.93
C ASP A 158 -6.42 -14.70 -4.52
N LYS A 159 -5.52 -14.51 -5.48
CA LYS A 159 -4.11 -14.18 -5.33
C LYS A 159 -3.57 -13.67 -6.67
N MET A 160 -2.47 -12.93 -6.65
CA MET A 160 -1.72 -12.58 -7.86
C MET A 160 -0.29 -13.07 -7.70
N ILE A 161 0.29 -13.72 -8.71
CA ILE A 161 1.70 -14.13 -8.62
C ILE A 161 2.56 -12.92 -9.00
N ALA A 162 3.43 -12.53 -8.08
CA ALA A 162 4.45 -11.52 -8.32
C ALA A 162 5.82 -12.16 -8.51
N SER A 163 6.65 -11.53 -9.33
CA SER A 163 8.06 -11.89 -9.56
C SER A 163 9.01 -10.75 -9.17
N HIS A 164 10.19 -11.14 -8.71
CA HIS A 164 11.38 -10.31 -8.67
C HIS A 164 12.31 -10.81 -9.78
N ALA A 165 13.09 -9.91 -10.37
CA ALA A 165 14.04 -10.25 -11.40
C ALA A 165 15.35 -9.48 -11.22
N VAL A 166 16.46 -10.18 -11.43
CA VAL A 166 17.81 -9.61 -11.46
C VAL A 166 18.36 -9.82 -12.86
N ASN A 167 18.86 -8.75 -13.50
CA ASN A 167 19.38 -8.78 -14.86
C ASN A 167 18.40 -9.42 -15.87
N GLY A 168 17.10 -9.10 -15.74
CA GLY A 168 16.04 -9.62 -16.61
C GLY A 168 15.66 -11.09 -16.38
N LYS A 169 16.29 -11.77 -15.40
CA LYS A 169 15.98 -13.15 -15.04
C LYS A 169 15.20 -13.20 -13.74
N VAL A 170 14.04 -13.86 -13.76
CA VAL A 170 13.25 -14.12 -12.55
C VAL A 170 14.06 -14.99 -11.59
N ASP A 171 14.29 -14.48 -10.39
CA ASP A 171 15.02 -15.16 -9.32
C ASP A 171 14.10 -15.54 -8.15
N ARG A 172 12.95 -14.87 -7.99
CA ARG A 172 11.99 -15.15 -6.92
C ARG A 172 10.55 -14.86 -7.33
N THR A 173 9.62 -15.70 -6.88
CA THR A 173 8.18 -15.46 -7.03
C THR A 173 7.43 -15.60 -5.70
N ARG A 174 6.35 -14.84 -5.50
CA ARG A 174 5.44 -14.94 -4.34
C ARG A 174 3.99 -14.75 -4.76
N PRO A 175 3.02 -15.42 -4.10
CA PRO A 175 1.64 -15.00 -4.21
C PRO A 175 1.42 -13.73 -3.38
N LEU A 176 0.92 -12.66 -4.01
CA LEU A 176 0.28 -11.57 -3.32
C LEU A 176 -1.10 -12.05 -2.86
N CYS A 177 -1.35 -11.95 -1.56
CA CYS A 177 -2.57 -12.41 -0.92
C CYS A 177 -3.52 -11.24 -0.67
N PRO A 178 -4.84 -11.43 -0.79
CA PRO A 178 -5.80 -10.38 -0.51
C PRO A 178 -5.83 -10.09 1.00
N TYR A 179 -5.57 -8.83 1.37
CA TYR A 179 -5.57 -8.37 2.76
C TYR A 179 -6.86 -8.79 3.51
N PRO A 180 -6.79 -9.29 4.75
CA PRO A 180 -5.62 -9.38 5.64
C PRO A 180 -4.86 -10.72 5.56
N GLN A 181 -5.00 -11.48 4.46
CA GLN A 181 -4.19 -12.69 4.30
C GLN A 181 -2.74 -12.34 3.98
N VAL A 182 -1.84 -13.24 4.37
CA VAL A 182 -0.40 -13.14 4.09
C VAL A 182 0.09 -14.42 3.42
N ALA A 183 1.14 -14.32 2.62
CA ALA A 183 1.82 -15.48 2.05
C ALA A 183 2.68 -16.16 3.11
N ARG A 184 2.38 -17.42 3.42
CA ARG A 184 3.17 -18.25 4.33
C ARG A 184 3.79 -19.43 3.58
N TRP A 185 5.08 -19.64 3.79
CA TRP A 185 5.79 -20.79 3.24
C TRP A 185 5.25 -22.09 3.86
N LYS A 186 5.11 -23.14 3.03
CA LYS A 186 4.50 -24.41 3.43
C LYS A 186 5.43 -25.33 4.24
N GLY A 187 6.69 -24.94 4.46
CA GLY A 187 7.68 -25.71 5.20
C GLY A 187 8.54 -26.65 4.35
N THR A 188 8.25 -26.76 3.05
CA THR A 188 8.98 -27.60 2.10
C THR A 188 9.17 -26.90 0.76
N GLY A 189 10.19 -27.32 0.01
CA GLY A 189 10.58 -26.70 -1.27
C GLY A 189 11.35 -25.39 -1.11
N THR A 190 11.88 -24.88 -2.21
CA THR A 190 12.61 -23.60 -2.20
C THR A 190 11.71 -22.45 -1.77
N THR A 191 12.25 -21.54 -0.98
CA THR A 191 11.57 -20.28 -0.69
C THR A 191 11.54 -19.35 -1.88
N ASP A 192 12.19 -19.61 -3.02
CA ASP A 192 12.12 -18.70 -4.17
C ASP A 192 10.94 -18.97 -5.12
N ASP A 193 10.16 -20.02 -4.86
CA ASP A 193 9.03 -20.43 -5.70
C ASP A 193 7.68 -20.17 -5.01
N ALA A 194 6.80 -19.39 -5.65
CA ALA A 194 5.45 -19.10 -5.20
C ALA A 194 4.59 -20.34 -4.97
N ALA A 195 4.85 -21.44 -5.69
CA ALA A 195 4.15 -22.70 -5.52
C ALA A 195 4.35 -23.29 -4.10
N ASN A 196 5.42 -22.91 -3.40
CA ASN A 196 5.72 -23.35 -2.04
C ASN A 196 5.08 -22.47 -0.95
N PHE A 197 4.22 -21.52 -1.32
CA PHE A 197 3.50 -20.63 -0.40
C PHE A 197 1.99 -20.85 -0.47
N ALA A 198 1.29 -20.49 0.60
CA ALA A 198 -0.16 -20.42 0.67
C ALA A 198 -0.59 -19.09 1.30
N CYS A 199 -1.71 -18.55 0.84
CA CYS A 199 -2.35 -17.42 1.50
C CYS A 199 -3.07 -17.93 2.75
N VAL A 200 -2.72 -17.37 3.90
CA VAL A 200 -3.30 -17.72 5.19
C VAL A 200 -3.80 -16.47 5.89
N SER A 201 -4.90 -16.58 6.62
CA SER A 201 -5.37 -15.50 7.47
C SER A 201 -4.38 -15.30 8.62
N GLU A 202 -3.87 -14.09 8.79
CA GLU A 202 -3.29 -13.65 10.06
C GLU A 202 -4.27 -12.73 10.79
N ALA A 203 -4.15 -12.67 12.11
CA ALA A 203 -4.88 -11.66 12.87
C ALA A 203 -4.41 -10.25 12.42
N PRO A 204 -5.27 -9.23 12.46
CA PRO A 204 -4.91 -7.87 12.05
C PRO A 204 -3.63 -7.39 12.74
N ILE A 205 -2.82 -6.62 12.03
CA ILE A 205 -1.57 -6.03 12.54
C ILE A 205 -1.95 -5.12 13.73
N GLY A 206 -1.78 -5.63 14.96
CA GLY A 206 -2.24 -4.98 16.19
C GLY A 206 -2.79 -5.94 17.25
N ALA A 207 -3.20 -7.15 16.84
CA ALA A 207 -3.44 -8.23 17.78
C ALA A 207 -2.08 -8.76 18.29
N VAL A 208 -1.67 -8.35 19.48
CA VAL A 208 -0.53 -8.93 20.20
C VAL A 208 -0.67 -10.45 20.15
N ARG A 209 0.27 -11.14 19.50
CA ARG A 209 0.37 -12.60 19.60
C ARG A 209 0.54 -12.89 21.09
N LYS A 210 -0.49 -13.40 21.77
CA LYS A 210 -0.30 -14.00 23.10
C LYS A 210 0.76 -15.08 22.91
N ALA A 211 1.91 -14.90 23.54
CA ALA A 211 2.94 -15.91 23.59
C ALA A 211 2.27 -17.20 24.09
N THR A 212 2.25 -18.23 23.25
CA THR A 212 1.95 -19.58 23.70
C THR A 212 3.05 -19.96 24.67
N THR A 213 2.74 -19.90 25.97
CA THR A 213 3.50 -20.55 27.03
C THR A 213 3.44 -22.05 26.78
N GLY A 214 4.43 -22.56 26.03
CA GLY A 214 4.67 -23.98 25.89
C GLY A 214 5.34 -24.50 27.15
N THR A 215 4.58 -25.23 27.96
CA THR A 215 5.08 -26.12 29.01
C THR A 215 5.65 -27.40 28.40
N ARG A 216 6.97 -27.54 28.32
CA ARG A 216 7.80 -28.49 29.08
C ARG A 216 9.24 -28.43 28.58
#